data_AF-A0A0R3QNX6-F1
#
_entry.id   AF-A0A0R3QNX6-F1
#
_cell.length_a   1.000
_cell.length_b   1.000
_cell.length_c   1.000
_cell.angle_alpha   90.00
_cell.angle_beta   90.00
_cell.angle_gamma   90.00
#
_symmetry.space_group_name_H-M   'P 1'
#
loop_
_entity.id
_entity.type
_entity.pdbx_description
1 polymer ?
#
loop_
_entity_poly.entity_id
_entity_poly.type
_entity_poly.pdbx_seq_one_letter_code
_entity_poly.pdbx_strand_id
1 'polypeptide(L)'
;MTEKQTFFNENSNIKVRWNVPTHQCKNWSEIQKPEHYGILVNDEYKFYGNVVVTLYEEKFGLYPYYKNYSNLSSAVNGGIPQVNNDRCFFSLTAKIKKKKLKGLSIEMISVE
;
A
#
# COMPACT_ATOMS: atom_id res chain seq x y z
N MET A 1 36.02 2.23 10.76
CA MET A 1 35.24 1.33 11.63
C MET A 1 33.88 2.00 11.78
N THR A 2 32.96 1.72 10.86
CA THR A 2 31.66 2.41 10.82
C THR A 2 30.67 1.51 11.54
N GLU A 3 30.28 1.91 12.75
CA GLU A 3 29.23 1.26 13.53
C GLU A 3 27.96 1.24 12.66
N LYS A 4 27.47 0.03 12.35
CA LYS A 4 26.13 -0.10 11.78
C LYS A 4 25.16 0.37 12.85
N GLN A 5 24.52 1.50 12.62
CA GLN A 5 23.48 1.99 13.51
C GLN A 5 22.25 1.09 13.35
N THR A 6 22.26 -0.04 14.06
CA THR A 6 21.13 -0.95 14.17
C THR A 6 20.03 -0.24 14.94
N PHE A 7 19.15 0.43 14.22
CA PHE A 7 17.98 1.13 14.77
C PHE A 7 16.98 0.19 15.47
N PHE A 8 17.15 -1.13 15.30
CA PHE A 8 16.28 -2.15 15.89
C PHE A 8 17.13 -3.14 16.68
N ASN A 9 16.72 -3.37 17.93
CA ASN A 9 17.31 -4.32 18.86
C ASN A 9 17.20 -5.75 18.27
N GLU A 10 18.28 -6.52 18.31
CA GLU A 10 18.33 -7.91 17.82
C GLU A 10 17.29 -8.84 18.49
N ASN A 11 16.75 -8.44 19.65
CA ASN A 11 15.67 -9.14 20.36
C ASN A 11 14.25 -8.64 20.05
N SER A 12 14.07 -7.73 19.09
CA SER A 12 12.74 -7.21 18.73
C SER A 12 12.22 -7.84 17.43
N ASN A 13 11.02 -8.42 17.47
CA ASN A 13 10.31 -8.95 16.29
C ASN A 13 9.69 -7.83 15.42
N ILE A 14 10.33 -6.65 15.35
CA ILE A 14 9.81 -5.49 14.61
C ILE A 14 10.27 -5.60 13.16
N LYS A 15 9.32 -5.56 12.23
CA LYS A 15 9.58 -5.60 10.78
C LYS A 15 9.17 -4.27 10.16
N VAL A 16 10.16 -3.53 9.65
CA VAL A 16 9.94 -2.29 8.89
C VAL A 16 9.85 -2.62 7.41
N ARG A 17 8.91 -1.99 6.70
CA ARG A 17 8.70 -2.17 5.27
C ARG A 17 8.81 -0.83 4.55
N TRP A 18 9.43 -0.85 3.37
CA TRP A 18 9.63 0.32 2.55
C TRP A 18 8.45 0.55 1.60
N ASN A 19 7.61 1.55 1.89
CA ASN A 19 6.45 1.93 1.06
C ASN A 19 6.65 3.30 0.39
N VAL A 20 7.80 3.50 -0.26
CA VAL A 20 8.13 4.74 -0.98
C VAL A 20 8.33 4.39 -2.47
N PRO A 21 7.85 5.19 -3.44
CA PRO A 21 7.90 4.88 -4.88
C PRO A 21 9.31 5.07 -5.49
N THR A 22 10.32 4.46 -4.89
CA THR A 22 11.73 4.69 -5.22
C THR A 22 12.21 3.98 -6.48
N HIS A 23 11.40 3.15 -7.13
CA HIS A 23 11.69 2.59 -8.46
C HIS A 23 12.06 3.66 -9.50
N GLN A 24 11.53 4.87 -9.34
CA GLN A 24 11.80 5.99 -10.24
C GLN A 24 13.20 6.60 -10.04
N CYS A 25 13.83 6.34 -8.89
CA CYS A 25 15.15 6.84 -8.57
C CYS A 25 16.24 5.95 -9.21
N LYS A 26 17.33 6.55 -9.68
CA LYS A 26 18.48 5.82 -10.28
C LYS A 26 19.72 5.97 -9.42
N ASN A 27 20.68 5.04 -9.60
CA ASN A 27 22.06 5.12 -9.09
C ASN A 27 22.19 5.21 -7.56
N TRP A 28 21.72 4.18 -6.87
CA TRP A 28 21.90 4.10 -5.42
C TRP A 28 23.25 3.46 -5.07
N SER A 29 23.99 4.14 -4.19
CA SER A 29 25.08 3.52 -3.46
C SER A 29 24.54 2.53 -2.43
N GLU A 30 25.37 1.60 -1.97
CA GLU A 30 24.95 0.55 -1.05
C GLU A 30 24.38 1.09 0.28
N ILE A 31 24.90 2.22 0.77
CA ILE A 31 24.43 2.84 2.02
C ILE A 31 23.10 3.59 1.89
N GLN A 32 22.68 3.89 0.65
CA GLN A 32 21.39 4.54 0.38
C GLN A 32 20.25 3.53 0.28
N LYS A 33 20.56 2.24 0.12
CA LYS A 33 19.57 1.17 0.03
C LYS A 33 18.93 0.92 1.40
N PRO A 34 17.59 0.92 1.53
CA PRO A 34 16.89 0.59 2.78
C PRO A 34 17.29 -0.77 3.35
N GLU A 35 17.63 -1.73 2.49
CA GLU A 35 18.08 -3.06 2.85
C GLU A 35 19.37 -3.04 3.70
N HIS A 36 20.21 -2.02 3.51
CA HIS A 36 21.40 -1.80 4.32
C HIS A 36 21.07 -1.68 5.82
N TYR A 37 19.87 -1.19 6.13
CA TYR A 37 19.35 -0.96 7.48
C TYR A 37 18.37 -2.06 7.93
N GLY A 38 18.27 -3.17 7.20
CA GLY A 38 17.36 -4.26 7.53
C GLY A 38 15.89 -3.97 7.22
N ILE A 39 15.60 -2.95 6.41
CA ILE A 39 14.24 -2.64 5.97
C ILE A 39 13.85 -3.60 4.84
N LEU A 40 12.63 -4.15 4.90
CA LEU A 40 12.10 -5.03 3.88
C LEU A 40 11.62 -4.22 2.67
N VAL A 41 12.05 -4.59 1.47
CA VAL A 41 11.75 -3.87 0.22
C VAL A 41 11.15 -4.82 -0.80
N ASN A 42 10.22 -4.32 -1.61
CA ASN A 42 9.68 -5.04 -2.76
C ASN A 42 10.77 -5.32 -3.81
N ASP A 43 10.59 -6.39 -4.58
CA ASP A 43 11.48 -6.74 -5.69
C ASP A 43 11.62 -5.55 -6.67
N GLU A 44 12.85 -5.26 -7.11
CA GLU A 44 13.19 -4.14 -8.01
C GLU A 44 12.72 -2.76 -7.51
N TYR A 45 12.52 -2.58 -6.19
CA TYR A 45 12.01 -1.36 -5.57
C TYR A 45 10.62 -0.94 -6.06
N LYS A 46 9.84 -1.89 -6.61
CA LYS A 46 8.48 -1.63 -7.12
C LYS A 46 7.57 -1.12 -6.01
N PHE A 47 6.74 -0.12 -6.33
CA PHE A 47 5.79 0.43 -5.36
C PHE A 47 4.67 -0.55 -4.99
N TYR A 48 4.30 -1.44 -5.92
CA TYR A 48 3.37 -2.54 -5.67
C TYR A 48 4.13 -3.86 -5.79
N GLY A 49 4.18 -4.67 -4.73
CA GLY A 49 5.01 -5.87 -4.76
C GLY A 49 4.70 -6.93 -3.71
N ASN A 50 5.70 -7.76 -3.44
CA ASN A 50 5.66 -8.97 -2.62
C ASN A 50 5.84 -8.72 -1.11
N VAL A 51 6.36 -7.55 -0.70
CA VAL A 51 6.58 -7.16 0.70
C VAL A 51 5.50 -6.22 1.20
N VAL A 52 5.16 -5.20 0.41
CA VAL A 52 4.09 -4.24 0.69
C VAL A 52 3.36 -3.86 -0.60
N VAL A 53 2.05 -3.67 -0.51
CA VAL A 53 1.22 -3.15 -1.60
C VAL A 53 0.26 -2.10 -1.08
N THR A 54 0.29 -0.94 -1.73
CA THR A 54 -0.67 0.14 -1.48
C THR A 54 -1.85 0.01 -2.46
N LEU A 55 -3.07 0.17 -1.98
CA LEU A 55 -4.28 0.14 -2.79
C LEU A 55 -4.99 1.47 -2.64
N TYR A 56 -4.99 2.25 -3.72
CA TYR A 56 -5.73 3.51 -3.77
C TYR A 56 -7.20 3.22 -4.08
N GLU A 57 -8.09 3.91 -3.37
CA GLU A 57 -9.55 3.74 -3.49
C GLU A 57 -10.05 3.89 -4.94
N GLU A 58 -9.49 4.84 -5.70
CA GLU A 58 -9.88 5.09 -7.09
C GLU A 58 -9.54 3.92 -8.02
N LYS A 59 -8.53 3.12 -7.65
CA LYS A 59 -8.01 2.02 -8.47
C LYS A 59 -8.53 0.66 -8.00
N PHE A 60 -9.07 0.57 -6.79
CA PHE A 60 -9.39 -0.70 -6.17
C PHE A 60 -10.80 -0.73 -5.56
N GLY A 61 -11.70 -1.41 -6.27
CA GLY A 61 -13.08 -1.63 -5.82
C GLY A 61 -14.06 -0.58 -6.34
N LEU A 62 -15.28 -0.62 -5.81
CA LEU A 62 -16.32 0.37 -6.07
C LEU A 62 -16.53 1.21 -4.82
N TYR A 63 -15.48 1.91 -4.41
CA TYR A 63 -15.54 2.77 -3.22
C TYR A 63 -16.56 3.90 -3.47
N PRO A 64 -17.52 4.12 -2.56
CA PRO A 64 -18.51 5.19 -2.68
C PRO A 64 -17.92 6.53 -2.24
N TYR A 65 -18.03 7.55 -3.08
CA TYR A 65 -17.57 8.90 -2.79
C TYR A 65 -18.32 9.94 -3.64
N TYR A 66 -18.20 11.22 -3.28
CA TYR A 66 -18.67 12.33 -4.11
C TYR A 66 -17.47 12.97 -4.81
N LYS A 67 -17.55 13.14 -6.14
CA LYS A 67 -16.51 13.91 -6.86
C LYS A 67 -16.49 15.39 -6.47
N ASN A 68 -17.63 15.90 -6.00
CA ASN A 68 -17.77 17.25 -5.47
C ASN A 68 -18.72 17.22 -4.27
N TYR A 69 -18.18 17.46 -3.08
CA TYR A 69 -18.94 17.42 -1.82
C TYR A 69 -20.12 18.40 -1.75
N SER A 70 -20.11 19.46 -2.56
CA SER A 70 -21.21 20.44 -2.65
C SER A 70 -22.29 20.07 -3.67
N ASN A 71 -22.11 18.98 -4.44
CA ASN A 71 -23.06 18.53 -5.46
C ASN A 71 -23.42 17.06 -5.24
N LEU A 72 -24.61 16.80 -4.67
CA LEU A 72 -25.10 15.44 -4.41
C LEU A 72 -25.26 14.59 -5.67
N SER A 73 -25.48 15.20 -6.84
CA SER A 73 -25.54 14.49 -8.12
C SER A 73 -24.17 13.99 -8.60
N SER A 74 -23.08 14.38 -7.92
CA SER A 74 -21.72 13.90 -8.20
C SER A 74 -21.39 12.56 -7.54
N ALA A 75 -22.38 11.90 -6.94
CA ALA A 75 -22.24 10.61 -6.29
C ALA A 75 -21.68 9.55 -7.26
N VAL A 76 -20.62 8.89 -6.83
CA VAL A 76 -20.04 7.71 -7.47
C VAL A 76 -20.31 6.51 -6.54
N ASN A 77 -20.77 5.39 -7.12
CA ASN A 77 -21.13 4.17 -6.37
C ASN A 77 -22.12 4.41 -5.20
N GLY A 78 -23.05 5.35 -5.36
CA GLY A 78 -24.03 5.71 -4.32
C GLY A 78 -23.55 6.78 -3.32
N GLY A 79 -22.33 7.30 -3.50
CA GLY A 79 -21.80 8.46 -2.75
C GLY A 79 -21.35 8.14 -1.33
N ILE A 80 -22.13 7.35 -0.59
CA ILE A 80 -21.85 6.96 0.80
C ILE A 80 -22.04 5.44 1.01
N PRO A 81 -21.29 4.83 1.95
CA PRO A 81 -21.33 3.38 2.18
C PRO A 81 -22.72 2.82 2.49
N GLN A 82 -23.56 3.54 3.22
CA GLN A 82 -24.89 3.08 3.65
C GLN A 82 -25.94 3.02 2.54
N VAL A 83 -25.74 3.72 1.42
CA VAL A 83 -26.66 3.72 0.27
C VAL A 83 -26.31 2.60 -0.71
N ASN A 84 -25.08 2.08 -0.64
CA ASN A 84 -24.61 1.05 -1.55
C ASN A 84 -25.10 -0.33 -1.08
N ASN A 85 -26.25 -0.75 -1.63
CA ASN A 85 -26.89 -2.04 -1.33
C ASN A 85 -26.31 -3.20 -2.16
N ASP A 86 -25.29 -2.91 -2.98
CA ASP A 86 -24.79 -3.85 -3.96
C ASP A 86 -23.79 -4.84 -3.33
N ARG A 87 -24.13 -6.13 -3.38
CA ARG A 87 -23.21 -7.28 -3.17
C ARG A 87 -21.86 -7.15 -3.91
N CYS A 88 -21.74 -6.20 -4.85
CA CYS A 88 -20.58 -5.95 -5.69
C CYS A 88 -19.41 -5.22 -4.98
N PHE A 89 -19.65 -4.44 -3.92
CA PHE A 89 -18.54 -3.84 -3.13
C PHE A 89 -17.57 -4.94 -2.65
N PHE A 90 -18.13 -6.08 -2.21
CA PHE A 90 -17.38 -7.25 -1.78
C PHE A 90 -16.92 -8.17 -2.92
N SER A 91 -17.44 -8.03 -4.15
CA SER A 91 -17.10 -8.95 -5.25
C SER A 91 -15.82 -8.55 -5.99
N LEU A 92 -15.45 -7.27 -6.01
CA LEU A 92 -14.19 -6.80 -6.65
C LEU A 92 -12.96 -6.92 -5.73
N THR A 93 -13.12 -6.92 -4.40
CA THR A 93 -12.02 -7.25 -3.48
C THR A 93 -11.49 -8.68 -3.70
N ALA A 94 -12.30 -9.55 -4.33
CA ALA A 94 -11.94 -10.91 -4.70
C ALA A 94 -10.88 -11.04 -5.82
N LYS A 95 -10.49 -9.93 -6.49
CA LYS A 95 -9.45 -9.93 -7.53
C LYS A 95 -8.01 -9.80 -7.01
N ILE A 96 -7.78 -9.52 -5.72
CA ILE A 96 -6.49 -9.83 -5.09
C ILE A 96 -6.48 -11.36 -4.95
N LYS A 97 -6.14 -12.01 -6.06
CA LYS A 97 -6.06 -13.47 -6.16
C LYS A 97 -5.31 -13.97 -4.95
N LYS A 98 -5.90 -14.98 -4.29
CA LYS A 98 -5.38 -15.89 -3.26
C LYS A 98 -4.02 -16.53 -3.62
N LYS A 99 -3.02 -15.77 -4.04
CA LYS A 99 -1.63 -16.20 -4.18
C LYS A 99 -0.86 -15.61 -3.02
N LYS A 100 -0.79 -16.40 -1.96
CA LYS A 100 0.27 -16.36 -0.94
C LYS A 100 0.51 -14.98 -0.29
N LEU A 101 -0.53 -14.40 0.31
CA LEU A 101 -0.45 -13.21 1.16
C LEU A 101 0.27 -13.47 2.51
N LYS A 102 1.10 -14.51 2.64
CA LYS A 102 1.85 -14.76 3.88
C LYS A 102 2.99 -13.75 3.98
N GLY A 103 2.83 -12.75 4.85
CA GLY A 103 3.86 -11.74 5.15
C GLY A 103 3.73 -10.42 4.39
N LEU A 104 2.82 -10.33 3.43
CA LEU A 104 2.50 -9.11 2.68
C LEU A 104 1.72 -8.12 3.56
N SER A 105 2.16 -6.87 3.60
CA SER A 105 1.37 -5.77 4.17
C SER A 105 0.53 -5.12 3.08
N ILE A 106 -0.75 -4.90 3.37
CA ILE A 106 -1.68 -4.18 2.49
C ILE A 106 -2.05 -2.88 3.18
N GLU A 107 -1.86 -1.76 2.48
CA GLU A 107 -2.25 -0.43 2.93
C GLU A 107 -3.33 0.11 2.00
N MET A 108 -4.47 0.49 2.54
CA MET A 108 -5.52 1.18 1.78
C MET A 108 -5.43 2.68 2.08
N ILE A 109 -5.31 3.48 1.04
CA ILE A 109 -5.23 4.94 1.15
C ILE A 109 -6.46 5.53 0.46
N SER A 110 -7.24 6.28 1.24
CA SER A 110 -8.26 7.19 0.74
C SER A 110 -7.60 8.55 0.48
N VAL A 111 -7.87 9.14 -0.67
CA VAL A 111 -7.33 10.45 -1.04
C VAL A 111 -8.47 11.45 -0.84
N GLU A 112 -8.45 12.14 0.29
CA GLU A 112 -9.45 13.17 0.64
C GLU A 112 -9.34 14.43 -0.23
#